data_AF-A0A832IZY8-F1
#
_entry.id   AF-A0A832IZY8-F1
#
_cell.length_a   1.000
_cell.length_b   1.000
_cell.length_c   1.000
_cell.angle_alpha   90.00
_cell.angle_beta   90.00
_cell.angle_gamma   90.00
#
_symmetry.space_group_name_H-M   'P 1'
#
loop_
_entity.id
_entity.type
_entity.pdbx_description
1 polymer ?
#
loop_
_entity_poly.entity_id
_entity_poly.type
_entity_poly.pdbx_seq_one_letter_code
_entity_poly.pdbx_strand_id
1 'polypeptide(L)' 'DEAVRHKMLDALGDLSLAGAPLLGRYTGHRAGHSLTNRLLRKLFATPGASRMMVCDTQAASRLPGVDVHPADLPAPV' A
#
# COMPACT_ATOMS: atom_id res chain seq x y z
N ASP A 1 -8.24 0.95 19.22
CA ASP A 1 -7.52 1.43 18.03
C ASP A 1 -6.24 0.70 17.68
N GLU A 2 -5.42 0.30 18.65
CA GLU A 2 -4.13 -0.34 18.37
C GLU A 2 -4.22 -1.64 17.54
N ALA A 3 -5.15 -2.54 17.85
CA ALA A 3 -5.34 -3.78 17.09
C ALA A 3 -5.71 -3.54 15.62
N VAL A 4 -6.47 -2.48 15.33
CA VAL A 4 -6.83 -2.10 13.94
C VAL A 4 -5.61 -1.53 13.23
N ARG A 5 -4.85 -0.63 13.88
CA ARG A 5 -3.60 -0.08 13.33
C ARG A 5 -2.56 -1.18 13.08
N HIS A 6 -2.45 -2.15 13.98
CA HIS A 6 -1.58 -3.32 13.82
C HIS A 6 -2.00 -4.16 12.60
N LYS A 7 -3.31 -4.40 12.42
CA LYS A 7 -3.80 -5.12 11.23
C LYS A 7 -3.60 -4.36 9.92
N MET A 8 -3.66 -3.03 9.94
CA MET A 8 -3.29 -2.23 8.78
C MET A 8 -1.79 -2.32 8.48
N LEU A 9 -0.93 -2.32 9.51
CA LEU A 9 0.51 -2.48 9.35
C LEU A 9 0.86 -3.88 8.82
N ASP A 10 0.20 -4.92 9.33
CA ASP A 10 0.27 -6.30 8.82
C ASP A 10 -0.06 -6.36 7.32
N ALA A 11 -1.19 -5.76 6.94
CA ALA A 11 -1.64 -5.74 5.54
C ALA A 11 -0.67 -4.96 4.64
N LEU A 12 -0.10 -3.85 5.13
CA LEU A 12 0.93 -3.11 4.40
C LEU A 12 2.19 -3.97 4.16
N GLY A 13 2.62 -4.69 5.19
CA GLY A 13 3.72 -5.65 5.09
C GLY A 13 3.44 -6.72 4.03
N ASP A 14 2.26 -7.34 4.06
CA ASP A 14 1.86 -8.33 3.07
C ASP A 14 1.80 -7.78 1.64
N LEU A 15 1.29 -6.55 1.46
CA LEU A 15 1.20 -5.88 0.17
C LEU A 15 2.57 -5.52 -0.41
N SER A 16 3.57 -5.28 0.45
CA SER A 16 4.96 -5.01 0.02
C SER A 16 5.59 -6.18 -0.73
N LEU A 17 5.07 -7.41 -0.56
CA LEU A 17 5.46 -8.60 -1.32
C LEU A 17 5.10 -8.52 -2.82
N ALA A 18 4.41 -7.47 -3.25
CA ALA A 18 4.19 -7.15 -4.65
C ALA A 18 5.48 -6.90 -5.46
N GLY A 19 6.61 -6.64 -4.79
CA GLY A 19 7.91 -6.38 -5.42
C GLY A 19 8.11 -4.95 -5.92
N ALA A 20 7.05 -4.13 -5.91
CA ALA A 20 7.09 -2.69 -6.15
C ALA A 20 5.95 -2.00 -5.35
N PRO A 21 6.05 -0.70 -5.06
CA PRO A 21 4.94 0.04 -4.46
C PRO A 21 3.66 -0.07 -5.29
N LEU A 22 2.55 -0.34 -4.61
CA LEU A 22 1.24 -0.43 -5.25
C LEU A 22 0.55 0.93 -5.25
N LEU A 23 0.30 1.46 -6.45
CA LEU A 23 -0.61 2.58 -6.63
C LEU A 23 -2.03 2.03 -6.85
N GLY A 24 -2.85 2.06 -5.80
CA GLY A 24 -4.21 1.55 -5.85
C GLY A 24 -4.93 1.66 -4.52
N ARG A 25 -6.18 1.18 -4.48
CA ARG A 25 -7.00 1.12 -3.26
C ARG A 25 -7.09 -0.31 -2.76
N TYR A 26 -6.63 -0.56 -1.55
CA TYR A 26 -6.79 -1.83 -0.85
C TYR A 26 -8.00 -1.79 0.09
N THR A 27 -8.75 -2.88 0.16
CA THR A 27 -9.86 -3.05 1.11
C THR A 27 -9.87 -4.48 1.62
N GLY A 28 -9.68 -4.66 2.92
CA GLY A 28 -9.67 -5.96 3.59
C GLY A 28 -10.77 -6.06 4.63
N HIS A 29 -11.70 -7.01 4.48
CA HIS A 29 -12.73 -7.31 5.47
C HIS A 29 -12.33 -8.55 6.27
N ARG A 30 -11.92 -8.36 7.53
CA ARG A 30 -11.34 -9.42 8.37
C ARG A 30 -10.22 -10.20 7.65
N ALA A 31 -9.42 -9.47 6.86
CA ALA A 31 -8.34 -10.06 6.09
C ALA A 31 -7.17 -10.42 7.00
N GLY A 32 -6.61 -11.61 6.79
CA GLY A 32 -5.33 -12.02 7.34
C GLY A 32 -4.31 -12.26 6.23
N HIS A 33 -3.07 -12.55 6.61
CA HIS A 33 -1.92 -12.66 5.69
C HIS A 33 -2.16 -13.58 4.48
N SER A 34 -2.74 -14.75 4.71
CA SER A 34 -3.03 -15.70 3.62
C SER A 34 -4.01 -15.15 2.58
N LEU A 35 -4.97 -14.31 3.00
CA LEU A 35 -5.92 -13.71 2.07
C LEU A 35 -5.25 -12.60 1.24
N THR A 36 -4.45 -11.75 1.88
CA THR A 36 -3.70 -10.69 1.17
C THR A 36 -2.69 -11.28 0.18
N ASN A 37 -1.98 -12.35 0.56
CA ASN A 37 -1.06 -13.03 -0.36
C ASN A 37 -1.79 -13.66 -1.55
N ARG A 38 -2.94 -14.30 -1.33
CA ARG A 38 -3.77 -14.84 -2.43
C ARG A 38 -4.30 -13.74 -3.35
N LEU A 39 -4.66 -12.58 -2.80
CA LEU A 39 -5.03 -11.41 -3.60
C LEU A 39 -3.89 -11.01 -4.54
N LEU A 40 -2.66 -10.86 -4.02
CA LEU A 40 -1.50 -10.50 -4.86
C LEU A 40 -1.23 -11.54 -5.95
N ARG A 41 -1.24 -12.84 -5.60
CA ARG A 41 -1.07 -13.91 -6.59
C ARG A 41 -2.12 -13.84 -7.70
N LYS A 42 -3.39 -13.62 -7.33
CA LYS A 42 -4.49 -13.47 -8.29
C LYS A 42 -4.31 -12.21 -9.15
N LEU A 43 -3.94 -11.09 -8.54
CA LEU A 43 -3.69 -9.82 -9.23
C LEU A 43 -2.64 -9.98 -10.33
N PHE A 44 -1.51 -10.63 -10.03
CA PHE A 44 -0.44 -10.82 -11.01
C PHE A 44 -0.71 -11.94 -12.02
N ALA A 45 -1.49 -12.95 -11.65
CA ALA A 45 -1.92 -14.00 -12.57
C ALA A 45 -3.03 -13.55 -13.53
N THR A 46 -3.72 -12.44 -13.26
CA THR A 46 -4.82 -11.94 -14.09
C THR A 46 -4.27 -10.95 -15.13
N PRO A 47 -4.29 -11.28 -16.43
CA PRO A 47 -3.82 -10.37 -17.47
C PRO A 47 -4.58 -9.05 -17.47
N GLY A 48 -3.86 -7.92 -17.55
CA GLY A 48 -4.44 -6.58 -17.57
C GLY A 48 -4.93 -6.03 -16.23
N ALA A 49 -4.89 -6.82 -15.13
CA ALA A 49 -5.30 -6.35 -13.81
C ALA A 49 -4.25 -5.44 -13.13
N SER A 50 -3.01 -5.45 -13.61
CA SER A 50 -1.94 -4.57 -13.16
C SER A 50 -1.05 -4.14 -14.32
N ARG A 51 -0.34 -3.02 -14.15
CA ARG A 51 0.64 -2.51 -15.10
C ARG A 51 1.81 -1.90 -14.33
N MET A 52 3.03 -2.29 -14.69
CA MET A 52 4.23 -1.63 -14.19
C MET A 52 4.36 -0.25 -14.86
N MET A 53 4.62 0.78 -14.06
CA MET A 53 4.87 2.12 -14.56
C MET A 53 6.04 2.75 -13.82
N VAL A 54 6.81 3.57 -14.53
CA VAL A 54 7.83 4.41 -13.91
C VAL A 54 7.11 5.54 -13.18
N CYS A 55 7.47 5.75 -11.91
CA CYS A 55 7.01 6.92 -11.17
C CYS A 55 7.89 8.11 -11.56
N ASP A 56 7.46 8.87 -12.55
CA ASP A 56 8.14 10.12 -12.93
C ASP A 56 7.86 11.23 -11.91
N THR A 57 8.53 12.37 -12.07
CA THR A 57 8.39 13.53 -11.17
C THR A 57 6.94 14.02 -11.08
N GLN A 58 6.17 13.93 -12.16
CA GLN A 58 4.78 14.34 -12.19
C GLN A 58 3.88 13.38 -11.42
N ALA A 59 4.05 12.08 -11.61
CA ALA A 59 3.34 11.04 -10.87
C ALA A 59 3.68 11.12 -9.37
N ALA A 60 4.96 11.29 -9.04
CA ALA A 60 5.43 11.44 -7.67
C ALA A 60 4.75 12.63 -6.98
N SER A 61 4.67 13.80 -7.62
CA SER A 61 4.04 15.01 -7.04
C SER A 61 2.58 14.84 -6.58
N ARG A 62 1.91 13.75 -6.97
CA ARG A 62 0.51 13.46 -6.63
C ARG A 62 0.36 12.30 -5.64
N LEU A 63 1.45 11.67 -5.24
CA LEU A 63 1.40 10.54 -4.32
C LEU A 63 1.17 11.01 -2.88
N PRO A 64 0.41 10.25 -2.08
CA PRO A 64 0.26 10.54 -0.66
C PRO A 64 1.61 10.59 0.03
N GLY A 65 1.87 11.65 0.81
CA GLY A 65 3.11 11.81 1.57
C GLY A 65 4.24 12.51 0.82
N VAL A 66 4.04 12.91 -0.44
CA VAL A 66 4.99 13.79 -1.13
C VAL A 66 4.91 15.20 -0.59
N ASP A 67 6.07 15.84 -0.48
CA ASP A 67 6.29 17.15 0.13
C ASP A 67 5.87 17.26 1.62
N VAL A 68 5.72 16.12 2.32
CA VAL A 68 5.57 16.14 3.79
C VAL A 68 6.86 16.65 4.41
N HIS A 69 6.77 17.79 5.07
CA HIS A 69 7.86 18.39 5.82
C HIS A 69 7.76 17.97 7.30
N PRO A 70 8.88 17.90 8.04
CA PRO A 70 8.86 17.67 9.48
C PRO A 70 7.92 18.60 10.28
N ALA A 71 7.59 19.78 9.76
CA ALA A 71 6.65 20.71 10.36
C ALA A 71 5.17 20.28 10.22
N ASP A 72 4.86 19.39 9.28
CA ASP A 72 3.51 18.85 9.06
C ASP A 72 3.21 17.66 10.00
N LEU A 73 4.24 17.12 10.67
CA LEU A 73 4.08 16.06 11.64
C LEU A 73 3.53 16.64 12.96
N PRO A 74 2.55 15.96 13.59
CA PRO A 74 2.07 16.39 14.90
C PRO A 74 3.25 16.42 15.89
N ALA A 75 3.26 17.42 16.76
CA ALA A 75 4.29 17.53 17.79
C ALA A 75 4.34 16.22 18.60
N PRO A 76 5.54 15.69 18.88
CA PRO A 76 5.66 14.47 19.66
C PRO A 76 4.99 14.68 21.02
N VAL A 77 4.05 13.79 21.35
CA VAL A 77 3.38 13.71 22.66
C VAL A 77 4.30 13.14 23.73
#